data_AF-A0A9D2K9T8-F1
#
_entry.id   AF-A0A9D2K9T8-F1
#
_cell.length_a   1.000
_cell.length_b   1.000
_cell.length_c   1.000
_cell.angle_alpha   90.00
_cell.angle_beta   90.00
_cell.angle_gamma   90.00
#
_symmetry.space_group_name_H-M   'P 1'
#
loop_
_entity.id
_entity.type
_entity.pdbx_description
1 polymer ?
#
loop_
_entity_poly.entity_id
_entity_poly.type
_entity_poly.pdbx_seq_one_letter_code
_entity_poly.pdbx_strand_id
1 'polypeptide(L)'
;MFIEMYPEVTKVEILEIIEYSCLLYINYAYISEKSESDESLKIPLFEYKNMSNDFHTSYISEYYHIIGQLFLSGYIDFMVDAPEETLLSNYMEDKYKAWLHFRDNFLYKERFNYHGYDVLLYNGKIYTDETCPYEYKDGMKSYLGTAPTFGAVSWDNITFWSAYNVFTVAVKKGIDYFENELAPRIYDKYKDLEVEIDDNYNIIKWIGHVNR
;
A
#
# COMPACT_ATOMS: atom_id res chain seq x y z
N MET A 1 -14.03 8.79 1.67
CA MET A 1 -13.65 9.47 2.92
C MET A 1 -14.63 10.63 3.18
N PHE A 2 -15.09 10.92 4.41
CA PHE A 2 -16.10 11.98 4.64
C PHE A 2 -15.69 13.33 4.03
N ILE A 3 -14.40 13.69 4.09
CA ILE A 3 -13.89 14.96 3.54
C ILE A 3 -14.11 15.08 2.01
N GLU A 4 -14.16 13.99 1.25
CA GLU A 4 -14.49 14.05 -0.19
C GLU A 4 -15.93 14.52 -0.45
N MET A 5 -16.81 14.38 0.55
CA MET A 5 -18.19 14.84 0.51
C MET A 5 -18.36 16.27 1.05
N TYR A 6 -17.27 16.92 1.47
CA TYR A 6 -17.29 18.31 1.90
C TYR A 6 -17.36 19.23 0.67
N PRO A 7 -18.42 20.06 0.52
CA PRO A 7 -18.66 20.78 -0.74
C PRO A 7 -17.54 21.72 -1.19
N GLU A 8 -16.74 22.24 -0.26
CA GLU A 8 -15.66 23.18 -0.54
C GLU A 8 -14.27 22.52 -0.60
N VAL A 9 -14.19 21.19 -0.53
CA VAL A 9 -12.91 20.48 -0.60
C VAL A 9 -12.25 20.69 -1.96
N THR A 10 -10.95 20.95 -1.93
CA THR A 10 -10.11 21.09 -3.12
C THR A 10 -9.39 19.77 -3.43
N LYS A 11 -8.96 19.60 -4.69
CA LYS A 11 -8.13 18.46 -5.07
C LYS A 11 -6.86 18.36 -4.22
N VAL A 12 -6.23 19.50 -3.91
CA VAL A 12 -5.01 19.55 -3.08
C VAL A 12 -5.27 18.97 -1.69
N GLU A 13 -6.37 19.36 -1.06
CA GLU A 13 -6.79 18.82 0.24
C GLU A 13 -7.03 17.31 0.19
N ILE A 14 -7.62 16.79 -0.89
CA ILE A 14 -7.78 15.34 -1.08
C ILE A 14 -6.42 14.64 -1.20
N LEU A 15 -5.48 15.21 -1.98
CA LEU A 15 -4.14 14.65 -2.14
C LEU A 15 -3.32 14.66 -0.84
N GLU A 16 -3.45 15.71 -0.04
CA GLU A 16 -2.81 15.78 1.29
C GLU A 16 -3.34 14.69 2.23
N ILE A 17 -4.64 14.39 2.17
CA ILE A 17 -5.20 13.31 2.99
C ILE A 17 -4.79 11.94 2.44
N ILE A 18 -4.68 11.78 1.13
CA ILE A 18 -4.10 10.56 0.54
C ILE A 18 -2.67 10.35 1.07
N GLU A 19 -1.84 11.39 1.07
CA GLU A 19 -0.48 11.34 1.62
C GLU A 19 -0.50 10.99 3.13
N TYR A 20 -1.38 11.63 3.89
CA TYR A 20 -1.57 11.33 5.32
C TYR A 20 -1.94 9.86 5.53
N SER A 21 -2.92 9.34 4.80
CA SER A 21 -3.33 7.95 4.89
C SER A 21 -2.17 7.01 4.53
N CYS A 22 -1.45 7.26 3.43
CA CYS A 22 -0.28 6.45 3.06
C CYS A 22 0.72 6.34 4.21
N LEU A 23 1.14 7.47 4.75
CA LEU A 23 2.12 7.49 5.84
C LEU A 23 1.53 6.97 7.15
N LEU A 24 0.24 7.14 7.42
CA LEU A 24 -0.41 6.55 8.58
C LEU A 24 -0.32 5.02 8.54
N TYR A 25 -0.70 4.37 7.42
CA TYR A 25 -0.62 2.91 7.32
C TYR A 25 0.83 2.42 7.32
N ILE A 26 1.74 3.12 6.64
CA ILE A 26 3.17 2.78 6.62
C ILE A 26 3.83 2.97 8.00
N ASN A 27 3.41 3.96 8.79
CA ASN A 27 3.94 4.18 10.13
C ASN A 27 3.22 3.34 11.19
N TYR A 28 1.95 2.98 11.00
CA TYR A 28 1.27 2.01 11.89
C TYR A 28 1.98 0.65 11.84
N ALA A 29 2.55 0.32 10.68
CA ALA A 29 3.47 -0.79 10.52
C ALA A 29 4.57 -0.79 11.56
N TYR A 30 5.12 0.36 11.97
CA TYR A 30 6.33 0.51 12.80
C TYR A 30 6.35 -0.30 14.11
N ILE A 31 5.19 -0.75 14.60
CA ILE A 31 5.13 -1.74 15.69
C ILE A 31 5.87 -3.05 15.30
N SER A 32 5.88 -3.38 14.01
CA SER A 32 6.79 -4.29 13.31
C SER A 32 7.71 -3.52 12.36
N GLU A 33 9.02 -3.79 12.32
CA GLU A 33 9.98 -3.01 11.51
C GLU A 33 9.69 -2.98 9.98
N LYS A 34 8.70 -3.74 9.51
CA LYS A 34 8.18 -3.86 8.13
C LYS A 34 6.65 -4.08 8.16
N SER A 35 5.93 -3.66 7.12
CA SER A 35 4.56 -4.11 6.84
C SER A 35 4.45 -4.76 5.47
N GLU A 36 3.62 -5.79 5.40
CA GLU A 36 3.19 -6.38 4.12
C GLU A 36 2.59 -5.28 3.23
N SER A 37 2.84 -5.39 1.93
CA SER A 37 2.44 -4.32 1.02
C SER A 37 0.93 -4.29 0.78
N ASP A 38 0.16 -5.32 1.12
CA ASP A 38 -1.30 -5.22 1.12
C ASP A 38 -1.82 -4.35 2.29
N GLU A 39 -1.27 -4.49 3.50
CA GLU A 39 -1.66 -3.64 4.63
C GLU A 39 -1.37 -2.16 4.37
N SER A 40 -0.22 -1.86 3.78
CA SER A 40 0.25 -0.49 3.56
C SER A 40 -0.19 0.13 2.22
N LEU A 41 -0.44 -0.69 1.19
CA LEU A 41 -0.82 -0.21 -0.15
C LEU A 41 -2.26 -0.54 -0.53
N LYS A 42 -2.76 -1.75 -0.20
CA LYS A 42 -4.09 -2.23 -0.63
C LYS A 42 -5.21 -1.61 0.20
N ILE A 43 -5.05 -1.43 1.51
CA ILE A 43 -6.11 -0.85 2.36
C ILE A 43 -6.49 0.57 1.89
N PRO A 44 -5.54 1.51 1.71
CA PRO A 44 -5.86 2.80 1.10
C PRO A 44 -6.54 2.66 -0.27
N LEU A 45 -6.00 1.84 -1.17
CA LEU A 45 -6.54 1.64 -2.51
C LEU A 45 -7.95 1.01 -2.54
N PHE A 46 -8.23 0.08 -1.62
CA PHE A 46 -9.50 -0.64 -1.53
C PHE A 46 -10.59 0.24 -0.90
N GLU A 47 -10.24 1.08 0.07
CA GLU A 47 -11.11 2.14 0.57
C GLU A 47 -11.49 3.11 -0.56
N TYR A 48 -10.54 3.54 -1.40
CA TYR A 48 -10.85 4.39 -2.56
C TYR A 48 -11.68 3.67 -3.65
N LYS A 49 -11.41 2.39 -3.93
CA LYS A 49 -12.15 1.62 -4.97
C LYS A 49 -13.59 1.28 -4.57
N ASN A 50 -13.90 1.04 -3.30
CA ASN A 50 -15.23 0.60 -2.86
C ASN A 50 -16.13 1.73 -2.32
N MET A 51 -15.60 2.92 -2.08
CA MET A 51 -16.41 4.10 -1.75
C MET A 51 -17.08 4.75 -2.98
N SER A 52 -16.68 4.36 -4.19
CA SER A 52 -17.26 4.87 -5.44
C SER A 52 -18.49 4.07 -5.86
N ASN A 53 -19.60 4.23 -5.15
CA ASN A 53 -20.90 3.88 -5.75
C ASN A 53 -21.40 4.96 -6.72
N ASP A 54 -20.89 6.20 -6.69
CA ASP A 54 -21.15 7.19 -7.75
C ASP A 54 -20.35 8.51 -7.70
N PHE A 55 -19.20 8.57 -7.02
CA PHE A 55 -18.39 9.81 -7.00
C PHE A 55 -17.10 9.70 -7.82
N HIS A 56 -17.13 10.44 -8.94
CA HIS A 56 -16.12 10.70 -9.94
C HIS A 56 -14.72 11.06 -9.38
N THR A 57 -13.80 10.10 -9.26
CA THR A 57 -12.41 10.10 -9.80
C THR A 57 -11.61 9.00 -9.09
N SER A 58 -11.03 8.06 -9.84
CA SER A 58 -10.08 7.11 -9.26
C SER A 58 -8.74 7.82 -8.99
N TYR A 59 -8.48 8.22 -7.75
CA TYR A 59 -7.20 8.79 -7.31
C TYR A 59 -6.04 7.78 -7.32
N ILE A 60 -6.19 6.63 -7.99
CA ILE A 60 -5.18 5.57 -8.04
C ILE A 60 -3.89 6.09 -8.67
N SER A 61 -3.98 6.92 -9.70
CA SER A 61 -2.81 7.48 -10.37
C SER A 61 -2.04 8.45 -9.47
N GLU A 62 -2.77 9.29 -8.73
CA GLU A 62 -2.23 10.22 -7.76
C GLU A 62 -1.67 9.50 -6.53
N TYR A 63 -2.31 8.42 -6.10
CA TYR A 63 -1.84 7.54 -5.04
C TYR A 63 -0.45 6.95 -5.40
N TYR A 64 -0.33 6.34 -6.57
CA TYR A 64 0.97 5.83 -7.05
C TYR A 64 2.00 6.94 -7.23
N HIS A 65 1.58 8.14 -7.63
CA HIS A 65 2.47 9.30 -7.71
C HIS A 65 2.99 9.72 -6.33
N ILE A 66 2.11 9.84 -5.33
CA ILE A 66 2.45 10.20 -3.95
C ILE A 66 3.43 9.19 -3.37
N ILE A 67 3.16 7.89 -3.49
CA ILE A 67 4.10 6.83 -3.07
C ILE A 67 5.47 7.02 -3.72
N GLY A 68 5.49 7.28 -5.04
CA GLY A 68 6.73 7.53 -5.76
C GLY A 68 7.50 8.73 -5.22
N GLN A 69 6.81 9.84 -4.93
CA GLN A 69 7.46 11.02 -4.36
C GLN A 69 7.98 10.76 -2.95
N LEU A 70 7.23 10.04 -2.11
CA LEU A 70 7.67 9.64 -0.77
C LEU A 70 8.92 8.76 -0.84
N PHE A 71 8.94 7.77 -1.74
CA PHE A 71 10.09 6.91 -1.96
C PHE A 71 11.29 7.70 -2.45
N LEU A 72 11.14 8.46 -3.54
CA LEU A 72 12.23 9.21 -4.17
C LEU A 72 12.85 10.23 -3.19
N SER A 73 12.01 10.88 -2.38
CA SER A 73 12.42 11.83 -1.35
C SER A 73 13.00 11.18 -0.07
N GLY A 74 12.94 9.85 0.03
CA GLY A 74 13.51 9.08 1.15
C GLY A 74 12.66 9.13 2.43
N TYR A 75 11.36 9.37 2.31
CA TYR A 75 10.42 9.27 3.43
C TYR A 75 9.98 7.81 3.65
N ILE A 76 9.97 6.99 2.60
CA ILE A 76 9.69 5.54 2.68
C ILE A 76 10.71 4.76 1.85
N ASP A 77 10.78 3.45 2.08
CA ASP A 77 11.51 2.50 1.23
C ASP A 77 10.66 1.25 0.98
N PHE A 78 11.15 0.37 0.13
CA PHE A 78 10.58 -0.96 -0.09
C PHE A 78 11.65 -2.01 0.14
N MET A 79 11.23 -3.20 0.56
CA MET A 79 12.14 -4.31 0.82
C MET A 79 11.58 -5.57 0.19
N VAL A 80 12.45 -6.39 -0.40
CA VAL A 80 12.12 -7.78 -0.74
C VAL A 80 12.53 -8.71 0.37
N ASP A 81 11.66 -9.69 0.66
CA ASP A 81 11.93 -10.77 1.60
C ASP A 81 12.84 -11.84 0.99
N ALA A 82 14.10 -11.46 0.77
CA ALA A 82 15.14 -12.30 0.20
C ALA A 82 16.05 -12.86 1.32
N PRO A 83 16.88 -13.88 1.06
CA PRO A 83 17.89 -14.35 2.03
C PRO A 83 18.80 -13.23 2.54
N GLU A 84 18.97 -12.20 1.71
CA GLU A 84 19.58 -10.94 2.07
C GLU A 84 18.56 -9.82 1.85
N GLU A 85 18.01 -9.30 2.95
CA GLU A 85 17.10 -8.16 2.94
C GLU A 85 17.73 -7.00 2.18
N THR A 86 17.13 -6.66 1.04
CA THR A 86 17.66 -5.60 0.18
C THR A 86 16.60 -4.53 0.01
N LEU A 87 16.93 -3.30 0.42
CA LEU A 87 16.10 -2.13 0.17
C LEU A 87 16.10 -1.76 -1.32
N LEU A 88 14.97 -1.30 -1.84
CA LEU A 88 14.84 -0.86 -3.23
C LEU A 88 15.78 0.31 -3.52
N SER A 89 15.97 1.20 -2.54
CA SER A 89 16.92 2.31 -2.64
C SER A 89 18.37 1.88 -2.87
N ASN A 90 18.73 0.63 -2.51
CA ASN A 90 20.06 0.06 -2.66
C ASN A 90 20.17 -0.89 -3.88
N TYR A 91 19.07 -1.17 -4.57
CA TYR A 91 19.05 -2.14 -5.67
C TYR A 91 19.81 -1.66 -6.90
N MET A 92 19.61 -0.40 -7.29
CA MET A 92 20.29 0.21 -8.43
C MET A 92 21.01 1.48 -7.99
N GLU A 93 22.11 1.83 -8.68
CA GLU A 93 22.82 3.11 -8.47
C GLU A 93 21.88 4.31 -8.68
N ASP A 94 20.99 4.23 -9.67
CA ASP A 94 19.98 5.23 -9.94
C ASP A 94 18.66 4.87 -9.26
N LYS A 95 18.38 5.56 -8.15
CA LYS A 95 17.15 5.38 -7.37
C LYS A 95 15.87 5.62 -8.18
N TYR A 96 15.90 6.51 -9.17
CA TYR A 96 14.74 6.73 -10.03
C TYR A 96 14.49 5.54 -10.97
N LYS A 97 15.55 4.90 -11.49
CA LYS A 97 15.40 3.65 -12.25
C LYS A 97 14.88 2.50 -11.40
N ALA A 98 15.35 2.38 -10.16
CA ALA A 98 14.81 1.40 -9.21
C ALA A 98 13.31 1.63 -8.98
N TRP A 99 12.87 2.88 -8.80
CA TRP A 99 11.46 3.24 -8.70
C TRP A 99 10.65 2.84 -9.94
N LEU A 100 11.14 3.15 -11.15
CA LEU A 100 10.44 2.79 -12.39
C LEU A 100 10.27 1.28 -12.51
N HIS A 101 11.33 0.50 -12.23
CA HIS A 101 11.29 -0.96 -12.25
C HIS A 101 10.25 -1.51 -11.26
N PHE A 102 10.25 -1.00 -10.04
CA PHE A 102 9.27 -1.38 -9.02
C PHE A 102 7.84 -1.02 -9.42
N ARG A 103 7.58 0.24 -9.78
CA ARG A 103 6.25 0.75 -10.15
C ARG A 103 5.64 -0.05 -11.30
N ASP A 104 6.43 -0.30 -12.35
CA ASP A 104 5.95 -0.93 -13.57
C ASP A 104 5.71 -2.44 -13.41
N ASN A 105 6.40 -3.08 -12.47
CA ASN A 105 6.30 -4.53 -12.25
C ASN A 105 5.50 -4.94 -11.01
N PHE A 106 5.34 -4.05 -10.04
CA PHE A 106 4.60 -4.30 -8.81
C PHE A 106 3.26 -3.56 -8.78
N LEU A 107 3.30 -2.22 -8.80
CA LEU A 107 2.11 -1.39 -8.62
C LEU A 107 1.14 -1.48 -9.81
N TYR A 108 1.64 -1.24 -11.03
CA TYR A 108 0.80 -1.27 -12.25
C TYR A 108 0.31 -2.67 -12.62
N LYS A 109 0.99 -3.71 -12.13
CA LYS A 109 0.56 -5.10 -12.28
C LYS A 109 -0.29 -5.59 -11.11
N GLU A 110 -0.59 -4.70 -10.15
CA GLU A 110 -1.34 -4.99 -8.94
C GLU A 110 -0.84 -6.23 -8.17
N ARG A 111 0.48 -6.42 -8.10
CA ARG A 111 1.09 -7.59 -7.46
C ARG A 111 0.83 -7.66 -5.95
N PHE A 112 0.52 -6.53 -5.32
CA PHE A 112 0.03 -6.46 -3.94
C PHE A 112 -1.37 -7.09 -3.75
N ASN A 113 -2.08 -7.46 -4.82
CA ASN A 113 -3.30 -8.26 -4.74
C ASN A 113 -3.04 -9.76 -4.80
N TYR A 114 -1.81 -10.18 -5.12
CA TYR A 114 -1.48 -11.58 -5.26
C TYR A 114 -1.15 -12.12 -3.89
N HIS A 115 -1.82 -13.21 -3.52
CA HIS A 115 -1.54 -13.92 -2.30
C HIS A 115 -0.57 -15.07 -2.62
N GLY A 116 0.37 -15.39 -1.74
CA GLY A 116 1.53 -16.26 -2.05
C GLY A 116 1.20 -17.67 -2.59
N TYR A 117 -0.08 -18.07 -2.58
CA TYR A 117 -0.59 -19.31 -3.14
C TYR A 117 -1.01 -19.24 -4.62
N ASP A 118 -1.07 -18.04 -5.22
CA ASP A 118 -1.41 -17.86 -6.64
C ASP A 118 -0.33 -18.47 -7.56
N VAL A 119 0.87 -18.67 -7.02
CA VAL A 119 2.02 -19.29 -7.68
C VAL A 119 2.66 -20.24 -6.69
N LEU A 120 2.85 -21.51 -7.06
CA LEU A 120 3.45 -22.54 -6.22
C LEU A 120 4.73 -23.08 -6.87
N LEU A 121 5.79 -23.23 -6.09
CA LEU A 121 7.05 -23.83 -6.51
C LEU A 121 7.12 -25.29 -6.07
N TYR A 122 7.34 -26.19 -7.03
CA TYR A 122 7.56 -27.61 -6.77
C TYR A 122 8.58 -28.18 -7.74
N ASN A 123 9.64 -28.83 -7.23
CA ASN A 123 10.73 -29.41 -8.03
C ASN A 123 11.31 -28.46 -9.10
N GLY A 124 11.49 -27.18 -8.74
CA GLY A 124 12.05 -26.15 -9.63
C GLY A 124 11.11 -25.69 -10.76
N LYS A 125 9.83 -26.07 -10.71
CA LYS A 125 8.79 -25.62 -11.65
C LYS A 125 7.74 -24.77 -10.94
N ILE A 126 7.14 -23.88 -11.71
CA ILE A 126 6.07 -22.99 -11.28
C ILE A 126 4.72 -23.62 -11.63
N TYR A 127 3.80 -23.58 -10.69
CA TYR A 127 2.44 -24.10 -10.79
C TYR A 127 1.42 -23.05 -10.33
N THR A 128 0.18 -23.21 -10.78
CA THR A 128 -1.01 -22.58 -10.17
C THR A 128 -1.60 -23.53 -9.13
N ASP A 129 -2.55 -23.07 -8.33
CA ASP A 129 -3.33 -23.91 -7.43
C ASP A 129 -4.12 -25.03 -8.16
N GLU A 130 -4.54 -24.78 -9.40
CA GLU A 130 -5.19 -25.76 -10.27
C GLU A 130 -4.26 -26.86 -10.77
N THR A 131 -2.98 -26.52 -11.02
CA THR A 131 -2.03 -27.40 -11.69
C THR A 131 -0.97 -27.99 -10.76
N CYS A 132 -0.83 -27.44 -9.54
CA CYS A 132 0.13 -27.91 -8.57
C CYS A 132 -0.21 -29.33 -8.12
N PRO A 133 0.76 -30.26 -8.14
CA PRO A 133 0.60 -31.56 -7.51
C PRO A 133 0.15 -31.41 -6.06
N TYR A 134 -0.75 -32.29 -5.61
CA TYR A 134 -1.32 -32.26 -4.28
C TYR A 134 -1.51 -33.69 -3.76
N GLU A 135 -1.65 -33.81 -2.46
CA GLU A 135 -2.03 -35.04 -1.76
C GLU A 135 -3.15 -34.76 -0.75
N TYR A 136 -3.80 -35.81 -0.26
CA TYR A 136 -4.76 -35.69 0.84
C TYR A 136 -4.07 -36.09 2.15
N LYS A 137 -4.02 -35.16 3.09
CA LYS A 137 -3.57 -35.39 4.48
C LYS A 137 -4.75 -35.13 5.41
N ASP A 138 -5.10 -36.10 6.23
CA ASP A 138 -6.23 -36.03 7.17
C ASP A 138 -7.55 -35.58 6.53
N GLY A 139 -7.79 -36.03 5.29
CA GLY A 139 -8.99 -35.66 4.51
C GLY A 139 -8.97 -34.26 3.91
N MET A 140 -7.88 -33.49 4.08
CA MET A 140 -7.70 -32.16 3.50
C MET A 140 -6.73 -32.20 2.32
N LYS A 141 -7.04 -31.44 1.25
CA LYS A 141 -6.13 -31.23 0.12
C LYS A 141 -4.92 -30.42 0.61
N SER A 142 -3.72 -30.97 0.43
CA SER A 142 -2.45 -30.33 0.75
C SER A 142 -1.61 -30.25 -0.53
N TYR A 143 -1.24 -29.04 -0.96
CA TYR A 143 -0.36 -28.86 -2.11
C TYR A 143 1.05 -29.35 -1.79
N LEU A 144 1.68 -30.04 -2.75
CA LEU A 144 3.08 -30.46 -2.63
C LEU A 144 4.04 -29.30 -2.92
N GLY A 145 3.59 -28.31 -3.70
CA GLY A 145 4.32 -27.06 -3.91
C GLY A 145 4.10 -26.09 -2.77
N THR A 146 5.08 -25.24 -2.53
CA THR A 146 5.02 -24.17 -1.54
C THR A 146 4.89 -22.83 -2.25
N ALA A 147 4.24 -21.86 -1.59
CA ALA A 147 4.41 -20.46 -1.97
C ALA A 147 5.91 -20.16 -2.10
N PRO A 148 6.34 -19.31 -3.07
CA PRO A 148 7.69 -18.78 -3.09
C PRO A 148 7.94 -18.02 -1.79
N THR A 149 8.57 -18.68 -0.82
CA THR A 149 9.03 -18.09 0.42
C THR A 149 10.53 -17.80 0.34
N PHE A 150 11.04 -17.12 1.37
CA PHE A 150 12.45 -16.77 1.64
C PHE A 150 13.47 -17.50 0.73
N GLY A 151 14.05 -16.79 -0.23
CA GLY A 151 15.05 -17.38 -1.15
C GLY A 151 14.79 -17.19 -2.63
N ALA A 152 13.53 -17.24 -3.04
CA ALA A 152 13.17 -17.17 -4.46
C ALA A 152 12.94 -15.73 -4.95
N VAL A 153 12.75 -14.78 -4.04
CA VAL A 153 12.37 -13.40 -4.32
C VAL A 153 13.61 -12.50 -4.30
N SER A 154 13.76 -11.67 -5.30
CA SER A 154 14.77 -10.61 -5.37
C SER A 154 14.24 -9.45 -6.20
N TRP A 155 14.95 -8.34 -6.24
CA TRP A 155 14.58 -7.23 -7.12
C TRP A 155 14.66 -7.59 -8.62
N ASP A 156 15.46 -8.60 -8.98
CA ASP A 156 15.56 -9.10 -10.36
C ASP A 156 14.48 -10.14 -10.69
N ASN A 157 14.04 -10.93 -9.71
CA ASN A 157 13.05 -11.98 -9.92
C ASN A 157 11.62 -11.53 -9.59
N ILE A 158 11.06 -10.73 -10.51
CA ILE A 158 9.71 -10.15 -10.39
C ILE A 158 8.56 -11.17 -10.42
N THR A 159 8.83 -12.42 -10.82
CA THR A 159 7.82 -13.46 -11.05
C THR A 159 7.03 -13.77 -9.80
N PHE A 160 7.70 -13.69 -8.64
CA PHE A 160 7.17 -14.09 -7.35
C PHE A 160 6.76 -12.91 -6.47
N TRP A 161 6.88 -11.67 -6.96
CA TRP A 161 6.49 -10.50 -6.17
C TRP A 161 5.01 -10.56 -5.80
N SER A 162 4.74 -10.35 -4.51
CA SER A 162 3.41 -10.40 -3.91
C SER A 162 3.34 -9.49 -2.69
N ALA A 163 2.14 -9.39 -2.10
CA ALA A 163 1.95 -8.67 -0.83
C ALA A 163 2.86 -9.18 0.31
N TYR A 164 3.14 -10.49 0.32
CA TYR A 164 3.83 -11.20 1.40
C TYR A 164 5.36 -11.19 1.33
N ASN A 165 5.94 -10.69 0.23
CA ASN A 165 7.39 -10.71 0.05
C ASN A 165 7.95 -9.40 -0.48
N VAL A 166 7.09 -8.42 -0.73
CA VAL A 166 7.45 -7.03 -0.93
C VAL A 166 6.84 -6.27 0.23
N PHE A 167 7.69 -5.69 1.06
CA PHE A 167 7.29 -4.92 2.21
C PHE A 167 7.48 -3.42 1.95
N THR A 168 6.63 -2.62 2.57
CA THR A 168 6.87 -1.19 2.70
C THR A 168 7.61 -0.92 4.00
N VAL A 169 8.62 -0.07 3.95
CA VAL A 169 9.50 0.24 5.09
C VAL A 169 9.36 1.71 5.46
N ALA A 170 8.99 1.95 6.71
CA ALA A 170 9.01 3.28 7.29
C ALA A 170 10.47 3.72 7.52
N VAL A 171 10.82 4.91 7.04
CA VAL A 171 12.15 5.49 7.25
C VAL A 171 12.05 6.57 8.31
N LYS A 172 13.07 6.73 9.18
CA LYS A 172 13.07 7.75 10.24
C LYS A 172 12.67 9.15 9.73
N LYS A 173 13.17 9.54 8.56
CA LYS A 173 12.80 10.81 7.92
C LYS A 173 11.29 10.92 7.64
N GLY A 174 10.65 9.84 7.17
CA GLY A 174 9.21 9.74 6.95
C GLY A 174 8.40 9.79 8.23
N ILE A 175 8.87 9.08 9.26
CA ILE A 175 8.27 9.09 10.60
C ILE A 175 8.31 10.51 11.16
N ASP A 176 9.49 11.14 11.19
CA ASP A 176 9.68 12.50 11.70
C ASP A 176 8.77 13.50 10.96
N TYR A 177 8.66 13.40 9.63
CA TYR A 177 7.78 14.23 8.81
C TYR A 177 6.30 14.00 9.13
N PHE A 178 5.88 12.74 9.25
CA PHE A 178 4.50 12.40 9.56
C PHE A 178 4.07 12.93 10.92
N GLU A 179 4.86 12.65 11.96
CA GLU A 179 4.52 12.97 13.35
C GLU A 179 4.59 14.47 13.65
N ASN A 180 5.61 15.15 13.10
CA ASN A 180 5.90 16.54 13.49
C ASN A 180 5.38 17.58 12.49
N GLU A 181 5.04 17.19 11.26
CA GLU A 181 4.59 18.13 10.24
C GLU A 181 3.22 17.76 9.65
N LEU A 182 3.09 16.58 9.04
CA LEU A 182 1.89 16.24 8.27
C LEU A 182 0.67 16.02 9.18
N ALA A 183 0.79 15.17 10.21
CA ALA A 183 -0.34 14.87 11.10
C ALA A 183 -0.83 16.11 11.88
N PRO A 184 0.04 16.95 12.47
CA PRO A 184 -0.39 18.20 13.09
C PRO A 184 -1.05 19.16 12.09
N ARG A 185 -0.50 19.30 10.87
CA ARG A 185 -1.08 20.15 9.83
C ARG A 185 -2.49 19.71 9.42
N ILE A 186 -2.70 18.40 9.24
CA ILE A 186 -4.02 17.83 8.93
C ILE A 186 -4.98 18.05 10.11
N TYR A 187 -4.54 17.78 11.34
CA TYR A 187 -5.36 18.04 12.52
C TYR A 187 -5.78 19.51 12.60
N ASP A 188 -4.84 20.45 12.54
CA ASP A 188 -5.15 21.88 12.63
C ASP A 188 -6.06 22.35 11.50
N LYS A 189 -5.92 21.78 10.29
CA LYS A 189 -6.76 22.10 9.14
C LYS A 189 -8.24 21.70 9.36
N TYR A 190 -8.49 20.55 9.97
CA TYR A 190 -9.84 19.96 10.04
C TYR A 190 -10.46 19.89 11.45
N LYS A 191 -9.74 20.28 12.51
CA LYS A 191 -10.21 20.17 13.91
C LYS A 191 -11.52 20.90 14.23
N ASP A 192 -11.84 21.94 13.46
CA ASP A 192 -13.05 22.76 13.64
C ASP A 192 -14.17 22.39 12.64
N LEU A 193 -13.99 21.30 11.87
CA LEU A 193 -14.98 20.76 10.94
C LEU A 193 -15.66 19.53 11.54
N GLU A 194 -16.99 19.61 11.67
CA GLU A 194 -17.82 18.51 12.15
C GLU A 194 -18.84 18.10 11.07
N VAL A 195 -19.33 16.87 11.14
CA VAL A 195 -20.36 16.34 10.25
C VAL A 195 -21.51 15.76 11.07
N GLU A 196 -22.73 16.18 10.75
CA GLU A 196 -23.95 15.58 11.29
C GLU A 196 -24.43 14.48 10.33
N ILE A 197 -24.64 13.27 10.84
CA ILE A 197 -25.10 12.10 10.06
C ILE A 197 -26.42 11.55 10.63
N ASP A 198 -27.25 10.99 9.76
CA ASP A 198 -28.48 10.28 10.18
C ASP A 198 -28.20 8.81 10.57
N ASP A 199 -29.24 8.10 11.04
CA ASP A 199 -29.16 6.67 11.40
C ASP A 199 -28.83 5.75 10.21
N ASN A 200 -28.87 6.27 8.98
CA ASN A 200 -28.49 5.58 7.75
C ASN A 200 -27.11 6.01 7.23
N TYR A 201 -26.32 6.76 8.03
CA TYR A 201 -25.00 7.29 7.68
C TYR A 201 -25.01 8.31 6.53
N ASN A 202 -26.16 8.90 6.20
CA ASN A 202 -26.23 10.00 5.26
C ASN A 202 -25.77 11.30 5.93
N ILE A 203 -25.00 12.11 5.21
CA ILE A 203 -24.62 13.45 5.67
C ILE A 203 -25.86 14.35 5.69
N ILE A 204 -26.21 14.86 6.86
CA ILE A 204 -27.28 15.86 7.05
C ILE A 204 -26.73 17.26 6.77
N LYS A 205 -25.59 17.60 7.39
CA LYS A 205 -24.90 18.89 7.18
C LYS A 205 -23.47 18.85 7.71
N TRP A 206 -22.68 19.81 7.22
CA TRP A 206 -21.37 20.15 7.74
C TRP A 206 -21.49 21.34 8.71
N ILE A 207 -20.74 21.30 9.80
CA ILE A 207 -20.72 22.34 10.84
C ILE A 207 -19.27 22.82 10.98
N GLY A 208 -19.08 24.14 11.11
CA GLY A 208 -17.75 24.73 11.24
C GLY A 208 -17.08 25.02 9.90
N HIS A 209 -15.75 25.03 9.88
CA HIS A 209 -14.97 25.42 8.71
C HIS A 209 -13.60 24.72 8.66
N VAL A 210 -13.05 24.64 7.45
CA VAL A 210 -11.66 24.21 7.22
C VAL A 210 -10.73 25.40 7.45
N ASN A 211 -9.70 25.22 8.27
CA ASN A 211 -8.67 26.23 8.53
C ASN A 211 -7.68 26.25 7.35
N ARG A 212 -7.75 27.31 6.52
CA ARG A 212 -6.93 27.49 5.31
C ARG A 212 -5.77 28.44 5.51
#